data_AF-A0A7W6T7T3-F1
#
_entry.id   AF-A0A7W6T7T3-F1
#
_cell.length_a   1.000
_cell.length_b   1.000
_cell.length_c   1.000
_cell.angle_alpha   90.00
_cell.angle_beta   90.00
_cell.angle_gamma   90.00
#
_symmetry.space_group_name_H-M   'P 1'
#
loop_
_entity.id
_entity.type
_entity.pdbx_description
1 polymer ?
#
loop_
_entity_poly.entity_id
_entity_poly.type
_entity_poly.pdbx_seq_one_letter_code
_entity_poly.pdbx_strand_id
1 'polypeptide(L)'
;MDSLLLKFALPALTALAISTTAASALEQNCRFIQAKADREACYKRQEDELAAKRKPVTPANDGQTLETLRQMRQDDDAVYRSINNICRGC
;
A
#
# COMPACT_ATOMS: atom_id res chain seq x y z
N MET A 1 2.05 -14.17 -48.03
CA MET A 1 2.40 -14.71 -46.68
C MET A 1 2.06 -13.73 -45.55
N ASP A 2 1.46 -12.58 -45.87
CA ASP A 2 1.41 -11.41 -45.00
C ASP A 2 0.25 -11.46 -43.99
N SER A 3 -0.86 -12.12 -44.38
CA SER A 3 -2.04 -12.26 -43.52
C SER A 3 -1.83 -13.27 -42.37
N LEU A 4 -0.93 -14.25 -42.55
CA LEU A 4 -0.57 -15.20 -41.49
C LEU A 4 0.25 -14.52 -40.39
N LEU A 5 1.23 -13.70 -40.77
CA LEU A 5 2.05 -12.95 -39.81
C LEU A 5 1.20 -11.99 -38.98
N LEU A 6 0.23 -11.29 -39.58
CA LEU A 6 -0.66 -10.38 -38.86
C LEU A 6 -1.59 -11.11 -37.87
N LYS A 7 -2.05 -12.31 -38.23
CA LYS A 7 -2.90 -13.16 -37.36
C LYS A 7 -2.17 -13.70 -36.13
N PHE A 8 -0.86 -13.90 -36.21
CA PHE A 8 -0.05 -14.35 -35.07
C PHE A 8 0.59 -13.20 -34.28
N ALA A 9 0.85 -12.06 -34.93
CA ALA A 9 1.41 -10.88 -34.28
C ALA A 9 0.47 -10.30 -33.21
N LEU A 10 -0.84 -10.26 -33.50
CA LEU A 10 -1.83 -9.71 -32.57
C LEU A 10 -1.96 -10.52 -31.26
N PRO A 11 -2.12 -11.86 -31.28
CA PRO A 11 -2.15 -12.66 -30.06
C PRO A 11 -0.77 -12.73 -29.36
N ALA A 12 0.34 -12.65 -30.11
CA ALA A 12 1.67 -12.59 -29.51
C ALA A 12 1.89 -11.28 -28.75
N LEU A 13 1.45 -10.14 -29.31
CA LEU A 13 1.51 -8.84 -28.64
C LEU A 13 0.61 -8.79 -27.41
N THR A 14 -0.59 -9.38 -27.44
CA THR A 14 -1.45 -9.43 -26.25
C THR A 14 -0.88 -10.34 -25.17
N ALA A 15 -0.28 -11.49 -25.52
CA ALA A 15 0.43 -12.33 -24.55
C ALA A 15 1.63 -11.61 -23.91
N LEU A 16 2.37 -10.81 -24.68
CA LEU A 16 3.47 -9.98 -24.17
C LEU A 16 2.98 -8.83 -23.28
N ALA A 17 1.84 -8.22 -23.63
CA ALA A 17 1.22 -7.18 -22.81
C ALA A 17 0.71 -7.73 -21.47
N ILE A 18 0.09 -8.92 -21.46
CA ILE A 18 -0.41 -9.56 -20.23
C ILE A 18 0.74 -9.94 -19.29
N SER A 19 1.87 -10.42 -19.84
CA SER A 19 3.04 -10.77 -19.03
C SER A 19 3.76 -9.55 -18.44
N THR A 20 3.68 -8.38 -19.08
CA THR A 20 4.27 -7.14 -18.57
C THR A 20 3.36 -6.39 -17.58
N THR A 21 2.03 -6.58 -17.66
CA THR A 21 1.08 -6.01 -16.67
C THR A 21 1.16 -6.62 -15.27
N ALA A 22 1.86 -7.74 -15.08
CA ALA A 22 2.13 -8.28 -13.74
C ALA A 22 2.99 -7.33 -12.87
N ALA A 23 3.65 -6.34 -13.49
CA ALA A 23 4.44 -5.33 -12.77
C ALA A 23 3.60 -4.18 -12.17
N SER A 24 2.36 -3.99 -12.61
CA SER A 24 1.50 -2.86 -12.18
C SER A 24 0.31 -3.29 -11.30
N ALA A 25 0.30 -4.54 -10.84
CA ALA A 25 -0.76 -5.11 -9.99
C ALA A 25 -0.28 -5.37 -8.55
N LEU A 26 0.66 -4.57 -8.03
CA LEU A 26 1.29 -4.80 -6.72
C LEU A 26 0.36 -4.56 -5.53
N GLU A 27 -0.83 -4.00 -5.75
CA GLU A 27 -1.94 -3.99 -4.79
C GLU A 27 -2.81 -5.27 -4.83
N GLN A 28 -2.68 -6.11 -5.86
CA GLN A 28 -3.47 -7.34 -5.97
C GLN A 28 -2.75 -8.53 -5.32
N ASN A 29 -2.87 -8.56 -3.98
CA ASN A 29 -2.83 -9.76 -3.14
C ASN A 29 -1.54 -10.60 -3.09
N CYS A 30 -0.48 -10.07 -2.47
CA CYS A 30 0.62 -10.91 -1.93
C CYS A 30 0.10 -12.04 -0.99
N ARG A 31 -1.13 -11.92 -0.47
CA ARG A 31 -1.80 -12.92 0.38
C ARG A 31 -2.12 -14.24 -0.33
N PHE A 32 -2.33 -14.25 -1.65
CA PHE A 32 -2.69 -15.48 -2.38
C PHE A 32 -1.48 -16.32 -2.82
N ILE A 33 -0.26 -15.87 -2.52
CA ILE A 33 0.96 -16.61 -2.84
C ILE A 33 1.13 -17.74 -1.83
N GLN A 34 1.10 -18.99 -2.32
CA GLN A 34 1.23 -20.18 -1.48
C GLN A 34 2.66 -20.43 -1.00
N ALA A 35 3.65 -20.15 -1.85
CA ALA A 35 5.06 -20.31 -1.50
C ALA A 35 5.52 -19.18 -0.56
N LYS A 36 6.08 -19.56 0.59
CA LYS A 36 6.49 -18.61 1.64
C LYS A 36 7.58 -17.64 1.16
N ALA A 37 8.60 -18.15 0.47
CA ALA A 37 9.70 -17.34 -0.04
C ALA A 37 9.22 -16.28 -1.05
N ASP A 38 8.30 -16.68 -1.95
CA ASP A 38 7.73 -15.78 -2.95
C ASP A 38 6.82 -14.73 -2.32
N ARG A 39 6.10 -15.11 -1.26
CA ARG A 39 5.27 -14.19 -0.46
C ARG A 39 6.12 -13.13 0.24
N GLU A 40 7.21 -13.54 0.89
CA GLU A 40 8.14 -12.62 1.56
C GLU A 40 8.81 -11.68 0.55
N ALA A 41 9.22 -12.19 -0.61
CA ALA A 41 9.77 -11.36 -1.68
C ALA A 41 8.74 -10.40 -2.30
N CYS A 42 7.45 -10.75 -2.29
CA CYS A 42 6.35 -9.85 -2.71
C CYS A 42 6.17 -8.70 -1.73
N TYR A 43 6.09 -9.01 -0.43
CA TYR A 43 6.00 -8.00 0.60
C TYR A 43 7.21 -7.07 0.58
N LYS A 44 8.42 -7.60 0.50
CA LYS A 44 9.66 -6.82 0.48
C LYS A 44 9.69 -5.76 -0.62
N ARG A 45 9.23 -6.10 -1.83
CA ARG A 45 9.14 -5.15 -2.93
C ARG A 45 8.11 -4.06 -2.68
N GLN A 46 6.99 -4.39 -2.04
CA GLN A 46 5.97 -3.41 -1.64
C GLN A 46 6.51 -2.42 -0.61
N GLU A 47 7.24 -2.88 0.41
CA GLU A 47 7.88 -2.00 1.38
C GLU A 47 8.93 -1.11 0.72
N ASP A 48 9.74 -1.65 -0.19
CA ASP A 48 10.78 -0.90 -0.90
C ASP A 48 10.17 0.19 -1.80
N GLU A 49 9.08 -0.11 -2.53
CA GLU A 49 8.36 0.89 -3.35
C GLU A 49 7.63 1.92 -2.49
N LEU A 50 7.06 1.51 -1.36
CA LEU A 50 6.39 2.41 -0.44
C LEU A 50 7.41 3.30 0.30
N ALA A 51 8.60 2.76 0.61
CA ALA A 51 9.74 3.51 1.13
C ALA A 51 10.33 4.47 0.09
N ALA A 52 10.37 4.08 -1.19
CA ALA A 52 10.77 4.94 -2.29
C ALA A 52 9.74 6.06 -2.51
N LYS A 53 8.43 5.77 -2.48
CA LYS A 53 7.36 6.78 -2.53
C LYS A 53 7.35 7.70 -1.30
N ARG A 54 7.78 7.20 -0.13
CA ARG A 54 7.91 7.99 1.10
C ARG A 54 9.09 8.97 1.08
N LYS A 55 9.96 8.96 0.05
CA LYS A 55 11.09 9.89 -0.08
C LYS A 55 10.97 10.74 -1.35
N PRO A 56 11.06 12.08 -1.30
CA PRO A 56 10.61 13.02 -0.30
C PRO A 56 9.35 13.75 -0.81
N VAL A 57 8.22 13.60 -0.12
CA VAL A 57 7.27 14.71 -0.10
C VAL A 57 7.99 15.80 0.68
N THR A 58 8.18 16.96 0.07
CA THR A 58 8.60 18.20 0.72
C THR A 58 7.97 18.28 2.13
N PRO A 59 8.67 18.79 3.16
CA PRO A 59 8.12 18.91 4.52
C PRO A 59 7.09 20.05 4.55
N ALA A 60 6.00 19.87 3.83
CA ALA A 60 4.86 20.75 3.77
C ALA A 60 3.74 20.17 4.63
N ASN A 61 4.08 19.59 5.80
CA ASN A 61 3.16 19.43 6.94
C ASN A 61 3.71 18.64 8.14
N ASP A 62 5.02 18.56 8.35
CA ASP A 62 5.54 17.92 9.57
C ASP A 62 5.04 18.64 10.84
N GLY A 63 4.82 19.96 10.76
CA GLY A 63 4.09 20.73 11.77
C GLY A 63 2.66 20.21 11.97
N GLN A 64 1.82 20.29 10.94
CA GLN A 64 0.40 19.91 11.05
C GLN A 64 0.20 18.45 11.44
N THR A 65 1.06 17.54 10.99
CA THR A 65 1.00 16.13 11.38
C THR A 65 1.43 15.94 12.83
N LEU A 66 2.50 16.58 13.30
CA LEU A 66 2.88 16.56 14.71
C LEU A 66 1.84 17.25 15.61
N GLU A 67 1.23 18.34 15.15
CA GLU A 67 0.13 19.03 15.84
C GLU A 67 -1.11 18.15 15.91
N THR A 68 -1.46 17.45 14.82
CA THR A 68 -2.56 16.47 14.81
C THR A 68 -2.27 15.32 15.77
N LEU A 69 -1.05 14.78 15.79
CA LEU A 69 -0.65 13.73 16.72
C LEU A 69 -0.68 14.20 18.19
N ARG A 70 -0.30 15.44 18.46
CA ARG A 70 -0.42 16.05 19.79
C ARG A 70 -1.88 16.23 20.19
N GLN A 71 -2.72 16.68 19.26
CA GLN A 71 -4.16 16.86 19.50
C GLN A 71 -4.83 15.53 19.84
N MET A 72 -4.57 14.47 19.07
CA MET A 72 -5.15 13.14 19.37
C MET A 72 -4.78 12.66 20.77
N ARG A 73 -3.52 12.85 21.21
CA ARG A 73 -3.11 12.48 22.57
C ARG A 73 -3.87 13.27 23.65
N GLN A 74 -4.09 14.56 23.41
CA GLN A 74 -4.86 15.40 24.36
C GLN A 74 -6.33 14.98 24.42
N ASP A 75 -6.92 14.63 23.27
CA ASP A 75 -8.30 14.17 23.20
C ASP A 75 -8.46 12.81 23.90
N ASP A 76 -7.51 11.88 23.72
CA ASP A 76 -7.47 10.59 24.44
C ASP A 76 -7.40 10.80 25.97
N ASP A 77 -6.52 11.70 26.44
CA ASP A 77 -6.41 12.04 27.87
C ASP A 77 -7.71 12.66 28.42
N ALA A 78 -8.37 13.51 27.64
CA ALA A 78 -9.63 14.14 28.01
C ALA A 78 -10.78 13.11 28.11
N VAL A 79 -10.84 12.17 27.17
CA VAL A 79 -11.79 11.04 27.21
C VAL A 79 -11.53 10.17 28.43
N TYR A 80 -10.27 9.85 28.74
CA TYR A 80 -9.95 9.03 29.90
C TYR A 80 -10.39 9.68 31.22
N ARG A 81 -10.20 11.00 31.35
CA ARG A 81 -10.67 11.78 32.51
C ARG A 81 -12.19 11.84 32.58
N SER A 82 -12.88 11.98 31.45
CA SER A 82 -14.35 12.02 31.44
C SER A 82 -14.96 10.67 31.82
N ILE A 83 -14.39 9.57 31.33
CA ILE A 83 -14.78 8.20 31.70
C ILE A 83 -14.57 7.96 33.19
N ASN A 84 -13.43 8.39 33.75
CA ASN A 84 -13.15 8.27 35.18
C ASN A 84 -14.15 9.04 36.06
N ASN A 85 -14.77 10.11 35.54
CA ASN A 85 -15.83 10.84 36.25
C ASN A 85 -17.22 10.22 36.09
N ILE A 86 -17.45 9.42 35.04
CA ILE A 86 -18.72 8.73 34.77
C ILE A 86 -18.78 7.38 35.50
N CYS A 87 -17.68 6.63 35.53
CA CYS A 87 -17.57 5.38 36.27
C CYS A 87 -17.28 5.63 37.76
N ARG A 88 -18.27 6.09 38.50
CA ARG A 88 -18.21 6.31 39.97
C ARG A 88 -18.24 5.04 40.83
N GLY A 89 -17.98 3.86 40.24
CA GLY A 89 -18.00 2.57 40.93
C GLY A 89 -19.39 2.21 41.48
N CYS A 90 -20.04 1.20 40.90
CA CYS A 90 -21.05 0.47 41.67
C CYS A 90 -20.36 -0.44 42.68
#